data_AF-A0A9D4QQL3-F1
#
_entry.id   AF-A0A9D4QQL3-F1
#
_cell.length_a   1.000
_cell.length_b   1.000
_cell.length_c   1.000
_cell.angle_alpha   90.00
_cell.angle_beta   90.00
_cell.angle_gamma   90.00
#
_symmetry.space_group_name_H-M   'P 1'
#
loop_
_entity.id
_entity.type
_entity.pdbx_description
1 polymer ?
#
loop_
_entity_poly.entity_id
_entity_poly.type
_entity_poly.pdbx_seq_one_letter_code
_entity_poly.pdbx_strand_id
1 'polypeptide(L)' 'MNAAYEHIRQTGAQIRTTAREFGVPEASLRHRLCGRVNPESVHSGPQPMFSNEEEAHLV' A
#
# COMPACT_ATOMS: atom_id res chain seq x y z
N MET A 1 -0.31 -6.29 -8.81
CA MET A 1 -1.64 -5.69 -8.52
C MET A 1 -1.99 -5.88 -7.06
N ASN A 2 -2.53 -4.85 -6.37
CA ASN A 2 -2.90 -4.95 -4.96
C ASN A 2 -4.24 -5.68 -4.79
N ALA A 3 -4.20 -6.92 -4.30
CA ALA A 3 -5.38 -7.78 -4.14
C ALA A 3 -6.52 -7.12 -3.34
N ALA A 4 -6.18 -6.36 -2.30
CA ALA A 4 -7.16 -5.63 -1.48
C ALA A 4 -7.90 -4.51 -2.22
N TYR A 5 -7.23 -3.80 -3.14
CA TYR A 5 -7.85 -2.74 -3.93
C TYR A 5 -8.83 -3.33 -4.96
N GLU A 6 -8.40 -4.39 -5.66
CA GLU A 6 -9.25 -5.12 -6.61
C GLU A 6 -10.47 -5.74 -5.93
N HIS A 7 -10.27 -6.31 -4.73
CA HIS A 7 -11.37 -6.85 -3.94
C HIS A 7 -12.46 -5.80 -3.69
N ILE A 8 -12.09 -4.61 -3.19
CA ILE A 8 -13.06 -3.51 -2.96
C ILE A 8 -13.74 -3.09 -4.27
N ARG A 9 -12.98 -3.00 -5.37
CA ARG A 9 -13.53 -2.60 -6.68
C ARG A 9 -14.57 -3.58 -7.22
N GLN A 10 -14.36 -4.88 -7.00
CA GLN A 10 -15.21 -5.94 -7.55
C GLN A 10 -16.43 -6.24 -6.68
N THR A 11 -16.29 -6.21 -5.36
CA THR A 11 -17.36 -6.59 -4.42
C THR A 11 -18.08 -5.41 -3.77
N GLY A 12 -17.49 -4.21 -3.82
CA GLY A 12 -17.99 -3.06 -3.05
C GLY A 12 -17.78 -3.20 -1.53
N ALA A 13 -16.86 -4.08 -1.11
CA ALA A 13 -16.56 -4.31 0.29
C ALA A 13 -16.11 -3.04 1.03
N GLN A 14 -16.38 -2.99 2.34
CA GLN A 14 -15.99 -1.84 3.16
C GLN A 14 -14.48 -1.79 3.36
N ILE A 15 -13.92 -0.59 3.17
CA ILE A 15 -12.48 -0.30 3.26
C ILE A 15 -11.89 -0.82 4.57
N ARG A 16 -12.56 -0.58 5.70
CA ARG A 16 -12.06 -0.97 7.03
C ARG A 16 -11.91 -2.47 7.20
N THR A 17 -12.92 -3.21 6.76
CA THR A 17 -12.94 -4.68 6.85
C THR A 17 -11.87 -5.26 5.96
N THR A 18 -11.80 -4.82 4.69
CA THR A 18 -10.80 -5.30 3.74
C THR A 18 -9.37 -4.93 4.17
N ALA A 19 -9.15 -3.73 4.72
CA ALA A 19 -7.85 -3.33 5.25
C ALA A 19 -7.33 -4.31 6.31
N ARG A 20 -8.21 -4.71 7.23
CA ARG A 20 -7.90 -5.66 8.30
C ARG A 20 -7.67 -7.08 7.77
N GLU A 21 -8.49 -7.54 6.83
CA GLU A 21 -8.38 -8.87 6.23
C GLU A 21 -7.09 -9.06 5.43
N PHE A 22 -6.70 -8.03 4.67
CA PHE A 22 -5.52 -8.09 3.80
C PHE A 22 -4.24 -7.54 4.44
N GLY A 23 -4.31 -7.07 5.70
CA GLY A 23 -3.15 -6.54 6.41
C GLY A 23 -2.56 -5.27 5.79
N VAL A 24 -3.39 -4.43 5.17
CA VAL A 24 -2.97 -3.18 4.49
C VAL A 24 -3.51 -1.96 5.24
N PRO A 25 -2.75 -0.85 5.33
CA PRO A 25 -3.26 0.36 5.96
C PRO A 25 -4.50 0.91 5.24
N GLU A 26 -5.54 1.26 6.02
CA GLU A 26 -6.77 1.89 5.49
C GLU A 26 -6.46 3.13 4.64
N ALA A 27 -5.54 3.98 5.12
CA ALA A 27 -5.15 5.19 4.41
C ALA A 27 -4.62 4.89 2.99
N SER A 28 -3.83 3.82 2.85
CA SER A 28 -3.30 3.38 1.55
C SER A 28 -4.40 2.94 0.59
N LEU A 29 -5.39 2.20 1.08
CA LEU A 29 -6.56 1.82 0.27
C LEU A 29 -7.39 3.04 -0.12
N ARG A 30 -7.63 3.95 0.83
CA ARG A 30 -8.40 5.18 0.60
C ARG A 30 -7.74 6.07 -0.45
N HIS A 31 -6.42 6.26 -0.38
CA HIS A 31 -5.66 7.04 -1.36
C HIS A 31 -5.71 6.45 -2.77
N ARG A 32 -5.71 5.13 -2.89
CA ARG A 32 -5.85 4.44 -4.18
C ARG A 32 -7.26 4.57 -4.74
N LEU A 33 -8.28 4.37 -3.90
CA LEU A 33 -9.69 4.47 -4.29
C LEU A 33 -10.09 5.90 -4.69
N CYS A 34 -9.55 6.93 -4.01
CA CYS A 34 -9.83 8.32 -4.35
C CYS A 34 -8.96 8.87 -5.51
N GLY A 35 -8.18 8.02 -6.18
CA GLY A 35 -7.35 8.40 -7.33
C GLY A 35 -6.13 9.26 -6.99
N ARG A 36 -5.81 9.47 -5.71
CA ARG A 36 -4.58 10.18 -5.29
C ARG A 36 -3.31 9.39 -5.61
N VAL A 37 -3.43 8.06 -5.66
CA VAL A 37 -2.36 7.15 -6.04
C VAL A 37 -2.89 6.24 -7.15
N ASN A 38 -2.28 6.30 -8.33
CA ASN A 38 -2.57 5.33 -9.39
C ASN A 38 -1.79 4.03 -9.10
N PRO A 39 -2.46 2.93 -8.72
CA PRO A 39 -1.78 1.69 -8.33
C PRO A 39 -0.99 1.02 -9.46
N GLU A 40 -1.24 1.37 -10.73
CA GLU A 40 -0.49 0.83 -11.87
C GLU A 40 0.76 1.63 -12.21
N SER A 41 0.86 2.87 -11.73
CA SER A 41 2.04 3.71 -11.98
C SER A 41 3.03 3.72 -10.83
N VAL A 42 2.68 3.17 -9.66
CA VAL A 42 3.59 3.07 -8.52
C VAL A 42 4.54 1.89 -8.70
N HIS A 43 5.83 2.18 -8.65
CA HIS A 43 6.91 1.20 -8.72
C HIS A 43 7.78 1.36 -7.50
N SER A 44 8.40 0.26 -7.06
CA SER A 44 9.44 0.34 -6.04
C SER A 44 10.57 1.23 -6.55
N GLY A 45 11.04 2.14 -5.70
CA GLY A 45 12.23 2.92 -5.98
C GLY A 45 13.49 2.04 -6.06
N PRO A 46 14.65 2.65 -6.38
CA PRO A 46 15.92 1.93 -6.30
C PRO A 46 16.13 1.36 -4.89
N GLN A 47 16.86 0.25 -4.83
CA GLN A 47 17.23 -0.35 -3.55
C GLN A 47 18.01 0.70 -2.72
N PRO A 48 17.67 0.88 -1.43
CA PRO A 48 18.40 1.81 -0.58
C PRO A 48 19.87 1.43 -0.48
N MET A 49 20.75 2.44 -0.33
CA MET A 49 22.20 2.27 -0.25
C MET A 49 22.62 1.46 1.00
N PHE A 50 21.87 1.63 2.08
CA PHE A 50 22.11 0.97 3.35
C PHE A 50 20.91 0.09 3.70
N SER A 51 21.19 -0.99 4.42
CA SER A 51 20.16 -1.75 5.13
C SER A 51 19.59 -0.93 6.30
N ASN A 52 18.40 -1.31 6.77
CA ASN A 52 17.78 -0.68 7.94
C ASN A 52 18.69 -0.72 9.19
N GLU A 53 19.49 -1.78 9.34
CA GLU A 53 20.44 -1.91 10.44
C GLU A 53 21.59 -0.92 10.31
N GLU A 54 22.20 -0.82 9.12
CA GLU A 54 23.28 0.13 8.84
C GLU A 54 22.82 1.59 9.01
N GLU A 55 21.60 1.92 8.56
CA GLU A 55 21.02 3.26 8.72
C GLU A 55 20.82 3.63 10.19
N ALA A 56 20.38 2.68 11.03
CA ALA A 56 20.16 2.93 12.46
C ALA A 56 21.44 3.24 13.24
N HIS A 57 22.62 2.83 12.75
CA HIS A 57 23.92 3.14 13.37
C HIS A 57 24.49 4.51 12.96
N LEU A 58 23.89 5.17 11.97
CA LEU A 58 24.31 6.49 11.48
C LEU A 58 23.61 7.67 12.17
N VAL A 59 22.63 7.39 13.05
CA VAL A 59 21.78 8.39 13.73
C VAL A 59 22.09 8.49 15.22
#